data_AF-A0A0P1AGU3-F1
#
_entry.id   AF-A0A0P1AGU3-F1
#
_cell.length_a   1.000
_cell.length_b   1.000
_cell.length_c   1.000
_cell.angle_alpha   90.00
_cell.angle_beta   90.00
_cell.angle_gamma   90.00
#
_symmetry.space_group_name_H-M   'P 1'
#
loop_
_entity.id
_entity.type
_entity.pdbx_description
1 polymer ?
#
loop_
_entity_poly.entity_id
_entity_poly.type
_entity_poly.pdbx_seq_one_letter_code
_entity_poly.pdbx_strand_id
1 'polypeptide(L)'
;MTDYHEEQAMEMEALEAIYMDDFTKLSDKPLTYQVHVVPNQDGDSNFVALQLKAKIPEKYPDLEPEIEVIVLKGLVDRQVKEIKQLLAQQIEENMGTAMMYTLTEAVREYLVENNREGNDGSEHQEMLRRMELKKVAEEKVEAEKLEQANVKGEGNQREFHGTPVTVETFAAWKAKFDTEVTSIKETSLKKEATAKLTGRQLWSKGLVTEDEAVEEEDV
;
A
#
# COMPACT_ATOMS: atom_id res chain seq x y z
N MET A 1 -4.16 6.67 -51.45
CA MET A 1 -2.73 7.01 -51.39
C MET A 1 -2.63 7.92 -50.19
N THR A 2 -2.04 7.44 -49.11
CA THR A 2 -1.90 8.21 -47.88
C THR A 2 -1.00 9.41 -48.20
N ASP A 3 -1.48 10.62 -47.95
CA ASP A 3 -0.69 11.83 -48.18
C ASP A 3 0.13 12.09 -46.92
N TYR A 4 1.30 11.45 -46.86
CA TYR A 4 2.22 11.56 -45.73
C TYR A 4 2.62 13.01 -45.44
N HIS A 5 2.69 13.86 -46.47
CA HIS A 5 3.08 15.25 -46.31
C HIS A 5 1.96 16.06 -45.63
N GLU A 6 0.70 15.80 -45.95
CA GLU A 6 -0.44 16.42 -45.29
C GLU A 6 -0.51 16.00 -43.81
N GLU A 7 -0.34 14.71 -43.50
CA GLU A 7 -0.32 14.23 -42.11
C GLU A 7 0.84 14.80 -41.30
N GLN A 8 2.04 14.85 -41.86
CA GLN A 8 3.21 15.46 -41.23
C GLN A 8 3.01 16.96 -40.97
N ALA A 9 2.36 17.67 -41.89
CA ALA A 9 2.04 19.08 -41.72
C ALA A 9 1.00 19.31 -40.62
N MET A 10 -0.08 18.53 -40.61
CA MET A 10 -1.10 18.60 -39.56
C MET A 10 -0.54 18.28 -38.18
N GLU A 11 0.31 17.25 -38.06
CA GLU A 11 0.96 16.93 -36.79
C GLU A 11 1.90 18.06 -36.35
N MET A 12 2.70 18.62 -37.26
CA MET A 12 3.58 19.76 -36.96
C MET A 12 2.79 20.96 -36.42
N GLU A 13 1.70 21.34 -37.09
CA GLU A 13 0.86 22.46 -36.67
C GLU A 13 0.20 22.19 -35.31
N ALA A 14 -0.20 20.94 -35.05
CA ALA A 14 -0.72 20.54 -33.75
C ALA A 14 0.35 20.65 -32.65
N LEU A 15 1.57 20.17 -32.90
CA LEU A 15 2.69 20.26 -31.94
C LEU A 15 3.09 21.71 -31.67
N GLU A 16 3.12 22.55 -32.70
CA GLU A 16 3.40 23.99 -32.56
C GLU A 16 2.33 24.68 -31.69
N ALA A 17 1.06 24.30 -31.84
CA ALA A 17 -0.04 24.83 -31.02
C ALA A 17 -0.01 24.32 -29.57
N ILE A 18 0.36 23.06 -29.34
CA ILE A 18 0.41 22.44 -28.01
C ILE A 18 1.58 22.99 -27.20
N TYR A 19 2.77 23.06 -27.81
CA TYR A 19 4.01 23.39 -27.10
C TYR A 19 4.40 24.86 -27.20
N MET A 20 3.80 25.63 -28.11
CA MET A 20 4.03 27.08 -28.26
C MET A 20 5.53 27.40 -28.29
N ASP A 21 6.04 28.13 -27.28
CA ASP A 21 7.44 28.54 -27.17
C ASP A 21 8.42 27.37 -26.95
N ASP A 22 7.96 26.21 -26.48
CA ASP A 22 8.79 25.00 -26.29
C ASP A 22 9.05 24.25 -27.62
N PHE A 23 8.36 24.60 -28.71
CA PHE A 23 8.55 24.01 -30.02
C PHE A 23 9.50 24.86 -30.87
N THR A 24 10.44 24.22 -31.58
CA THR A 24 11.29 24.92 -32.55
C THR A 24 11.46 24.10 -33.81
N LYS A 25 11.00 24.66 -34.93
CA LYS A 25 11.26 24.12 -36.27
C LYS A 25 12.69 24.44 -36.72
N LEU A 26 13.43 23.42 -37.14
CA LEU A 26 14.84 23.56 -37.57
C LEU A 26 14.99 23.54 -39.09
N SER A 27 14.27 22.65 -39.78
CA SER A 27 14.36 22.50 -41.23
C SER A 27 13.06 21.96 -41.82
N ASP A 28 12.75 22.36 -43.06
CA ASP A 28 11.58 21.89 -43.80
C ASP A 28 11.83 20.59 -44.58
N LYS A 29 13.05 20.36 -45.08
CA LYS A 29 13.40 19.21 -45.93
C LYS A 29 14.84 18.73 -45.71
N PRO A 30 15.05 17.59 -45.02
CA PRO A 30 14.05 16.77 -44.33
C PRO A 30 13.42 17.52 -43.15
N LEU A 31 12.12 17.31 -42.92
CA LEU A 31 11.39 17.97 -41.84
C LEU A 31 12.04 17.62 -40.51
N THR A 32 12.61 18.63 -39.85
CA THR A 32 13.33 18.48 -38.59
C THR A 32 12.86 19.55 -37.63
N TYR A 33 12.48 19.13 -36.43
CA TYR A 33 12.06 20.02 -35.36
C TYR A 33 12.54 19.48 -34.02
N GLN A 34 12.49 20.33 -33.01
CA GLN A 34 12.84 19.99 -31.64
C GLN A 34 11.75 20.47 -30.69
N VAL A 35 11.53 19.69 -29.63
CA VAL A 35 10.61 20.02 -28.55
C VAL A 35 11.39 20.06 -27.25
N HIS A 36 11.27 21.16 -26.52
CA HIS A 36 11.79 21.31 -25.17
C HIS A 36 10.85 20.60 -24.19
N VAL A 37 11.39 19.66 -23.42
CA VAL A 37 10.58 18.84 -22.49
C VAL A 37 11.08 19.05 -21.07
N VAL A 38 10.16 19.53 -20.23
CA VAL A 38 10.35 19.74 -18.80
C VAL A 38 9.26 19.00 -18.00
N PRO A 39 9.56 18.55 -16.77
CA PRO A 39 8.59 17.92 -15.89
C PRO A 39 7.33 18.75 -15.66
N ASN A 40 7.50 20.01 -15.23
CA ASN A 40 6.41 20.96 -14.98
C ASN A 40 6.59 22.18 -15.87
N GLN A 41 5.63 22.46 -16.75
CA GLN A 41 5.68 23.64 -17.62
C GLN A 41 5.44 24.95 -16.86
N ASP A 42 4.59 24.92 -15.83
CA ASP A 42 4.18 26.11 -15.07
C ASP A 42 4.97 26.34 -13.76
N GLY A 43 5.98 25.51 -13.47
CA GLY A 43 6.65 25.51 -12.16
C GLY A 43 8.17 25.61 -12.23
N ASP A 44 8.77 26.22 -11.20
CA ASP A 44 10.23 26.39 -11.09
C ASP A 44 10.98 25.13 -10.62
N SER A 45 10.26 24.11 -10.16
CA SER A 45 10.84 22.87 -9.60
C SER A 45 11.29 21.87 -10.68
N ASN A 46 11.92 22.34 -11.75
CA ASN A 46 12.46 21.50 -12.82
C ASN A 46 13.96 21.22 -12.59
N PHE A 47 14.27 20.02 -12.11
CA PHE A 47 15.65 19.56 -11.87
C PHE A 47 16.23 18.84 -13.08
N VAL A 48 15.37 18.31 -13.94
CA VAL A 48 15.72 17.60 -15.17
C VAL A 48 15.09 18.29 -16.38
N ALA A 49 15.80 18.35 -17.50
CA ALA A 49 15.30 18.89 -18.75
C ALA A 49 16.05 18.27 -19.95
N LEU A 50 15.33 18.09 -21.05
CA LEU A 50 15.92 17.63 -22.32
C LEU A 50 15.22 18.29 -23.51
N GLN A 51 15.85 18.16 -24.67
CA GLN A 51 15.26 18.45 -25.96
C GLN A 51 15.17 17.17 -26.78
N LEU A 52 13.97 16.90 -27.30
CA LEU A 52 13.72 15.85 -28.27
C LEU A 52 13.83 16.46 -29.65
N LYS A 53 14.88 16.11 -30.39
CA LYS A 53 15.05 16.51 -31.77
C LYS A 53 14.64 15.36 -32.67
N ALA A 54 13.61 15.59 -33.49
CA ALA A 54 13.07 14.59 -34.40
C ALA A 54 13.36 14.99 -35.84
N LYS A 55 13.86 14.04 -36.61
CA LYS A 55 13.99 14.13 -38.06
C LYS A 55 12.99 13.15 -38.68
N ILE A 56 12.02 13.73 -39.38
CA ILE A 56 10.87 13.03 -39.90
C ILE A 56 11.17 12.55 -41.33
N PRO A 57 11.12 11.22 -41.59
CA PRO A 57 11.31 10.70 -42.93
C PRO A 57 10.06 10.90 -43.80
N GLU A 58 10.23 10.84 -45.12
CA GLU A 58 9.13 11.08 -46.08
C GLU A 58 7.93 10.12 -45.92
N LYS A 59 8.17 8.90 -45.41
CA LYS A 59 7.13 7.88 -45.20
C LYS A 59 6.61 7.81 -43.75
N TYR A 60 6.96 8.76 -42.90
CA TYR A 60 6.35 8.82 -41.57
C TYR A 60 4.85 9.11 -41.68
N PRO A 61 3.98 8.44 -40.88
CA PRO A 61 4.28 7.60 -39.71
C PRO A 61 4.49 6.10 -39.96
N ASP A 62 4.50 5.64 -41.22
CA ASP A 62 4.79 4.24 -41.56
C ASP A 62 6.29 3.88 -41.41
N LEU A 63 7.15 4.90 -41.34
CA LEU A 63 8.57 4.76 -41.03
C LEU A 63 8.91 5.50 -39.73
N GLU A 64 9.75 4.89 -38.91
CA GLU A 64 10.18 5.44 -37.63
C GLU A 64 10.87 6.81 -37.79
N PRO A 65 10.59 7.78 -36.91
CA PRO A 65 11.32 9.05 -36.87
C PRO A 65 12.74 8.84 -36.30
N GLU A 66 13.72 9.57 -36.84
CA GLU A 66 15.06 9.62 -36.27
C GLU A 66 15.05 10.58 -35.06
N ILE A 67 15.06 10.03 -33.84
CA ILE A 67 15.02 10.83 -32.60
C ILE A 67 16.39 10.93 -31.94
N GLU A 68 16.81 12.17 -31.69
CA GLU A 68 18.00 12.52 -30.95
C GLU A 68 17.60 13.16 -29.60
N VAL A 69 18.05 12.54 -28.50
CA VAL A 69 17.80 13.03 -27.13
C VAL A 69 18.98 13.91 -26.69
N ILE A 70 18.72 15.20 -26.54
CA ILE A 70 19.71 16.21 -26.11
C ILE A 70 19.45 16.55 -24.64
N VAL A 71 20.35 16.17 -23.75
CA VAL A 71 20.22 16.50 -22.32
C VAL A 71 20.55 17.98 -22.10
N LEU A 72 19.65 18.70 -21.44
CA LEU A 72 19.89 20.09 -21.05
C LEU A 72 20.26 20.22 -19.57
N LYS A 73 19.64 19.43 -18.71
CA LYS A 73 19.85 19.54 -17.26
C LYS A 73 19.61 18.21 -16.55
N GLY A 74 20.52 17.87 -15.64
CA GLY A 74 20.27 16.90 -14.57
C GLY A 74 19.91 15.48 -15.01
N LEU A 75 20.24 15.03 -16.22
CA LEU A 75 20.04 13.63 -16.62
C LEU A 75 21.38 12.92 -16.71
N VAL A 76 21.46 11.76 -16.06
CA VAL A 76 22.64 10.89 -16.12
C VAL A 76 22.55 9.92 -17.30
N ASP A 77 23.68 9.40 -17.79
CA ASP A 77 23.73 8.47 -18.94
C ASP A 77 22.81 7.26 -18.81
N ARG A 78 22.61 6.75 -17.59
CA ARG A 78 21.67 5.65 -17.33
C ARG A 78 20.25 6.06 -17.68
N GLN A 79 19.80 7.24 -17.23
CA GLN A 79 18.46 7.75 -17.51
C GLN A 79 18.28 8.03 -18.99
N VAL A 80 19.30 8.55 -19.68
CA VAL A 80 19.26 8.74 -21.13
C VAL A 80 19.07 7.42 -21.87
N LYS A 81 19.71 6.33 -21.41
CA LYS A 81 19.50 4.99 -21.97
C LYS A 81 18.09 4.46 -21.72
N GLU A 82 17.56 4.65 -20.51
CA GLU A 82 16.19 4.27 -20.15
C GLU A 82 15.17 5.04 -21.01
N ILE A 83 15.36 6.36 -21.21
CA ILE A 83 14.54 7.20 -22.10
C ILE A 83 14.60 6.72 -23.55
N LYS A 84 15.80 6.39 -24.07
CA LYS A 84 15.94 5.86 -25.45
C LYS A 84 15.22 4.53 -25.62
N GLN A 85 15.25 3.66 -24.60
CA GLN A 85 14.54 2.39 -24.62
C GLN A 85 13.03 2.60 -24.58
N LEU A 86 12.55 3.53 -23.75
CA LEU A 86 11.14 3.94 -23.69
C LEU A 86 10.66 4.45 -25.05
N LEU A 87 11.41 5.36 -25.68
CA LEU A 87 11.09 5.90 -27.00
C LEU A 87 11.02 4.80 -28.06
N ALA A 88 11.99 3.87 -28.08
CA ALA A 88 11.99 2.76 -29.03
C ALA A 88 10.73 1.87 -28.88
N GLN A 89 10.32 1.59 -27.64
CA GLN A 89 9.09 0.84 -27.38
C GLN A 89 7.85 1.61 -27.87
N GLN A 90 7.75 2.89 -27.52
CA GLN A 90 6.61 3.72 -27.92
C GLN A 90 6.53 3.91 -29.44
N ILE A 91 7.65 3.97 -30.15
CA ILE A 91 7.67 4.00 -31.61
C ILE A 91 7.04 2.72 -32.16
N GLU A 92 7.50 1.55 -31.72
CA GLU A 92 7.01 0.25 -32.20
C GLU A 92 5.49 0.09 -31.99
N GLU A 93 4.98 0.53 -30.83
CA GLU A 93 3.56 0.46 -30.48
C GLU A 93 2.67 1.42 -31.29
N ASN A 94 3.21 2.57 -31.73
CA ASN A 94 2.45 3.64 -32.40
C ASN A 94 2.74 3.76 -33.91
N MET A 95 3.46 2.80 -34.51
CA MET A 95 3.72 2.76 -35.95
C MET A 95 2.43 2.85 -36.78
N GLY A 96 2.47 3.62 -37.87
CA GLY A 96 1.32 3.84 -38.74
C GLY A 96 0.37 4.95 -38.29
N THR A 97 0.69 5.66 -37.20
CA THR A 97 -0.02 6.86 -36.75
C THR A 97 0.94 7.95 -36.27
N ALA A 98 0.50 9.21 -36.33
CA ALA A 98 1.22 10.35 -35.76
C ALA A 98 1.52 10.12 -34.27
N MET A 99 2.79 10.03 -33.91
CA MET A 99 3.26 9.56 -32.61
C MET A 99 4.11 10.59 -31.84
N MET A 100 4.48 11.72 -32.44
CA MET A 100 5.45 12.64 -31.83
C MET A 100 4.92 13.31 -30.55
N TYR A 101 3.62 13.54 -30.46
CA TYR A 101 2.99 13.94 -29.20
C TYR A 101 3.11 12.85 -28.14
N THR A 102 2.75 11.61 -28.48
CA THR A 102 2.84 10.45 -27.57
C THR A 102 4.26 10.24 -27.05
N LEU A 103 5.26 10.35 -27.93
CA LEU A 103 6.67 10.24 -27.55
C LEU A 103 7.09 11.36 -26.61
N THR A 104 6.67 12.59 -26.88
CA THR A 104 7.00 13.74 -26.04
C THR A 104 6.36 13.61 -24.66
N GLU A 105 5.11 13.17 -24.57
CA GLU A 105 4.42 12.97 -23.31
C GLU A 105 4.97 11.79 -22.51
N ALA A 106 5.29 10.66 -23.16
CA ALA A 106 5.95 9.53 -22.48
C ALA A 106 7.29 9.96 -21.85
N VAL A 107 8.06 10.79 -22.55
CA VAL A 107 9.31 11.34 -22.02
C VAL A 107 9.03 12.32 -20.88
N ARG A 108 8.03 13.19 -21.00
CA ARG A 108 7.62 14.09 -19.91
C ARG A 108 7.26 13.31 -18.65
N GLU A 109 6.45 12.27 -18.76
CA GLU A 109 6.05 11.42 -17.64
C GLU A 109 7.28 10.81 -16.95
N TYR A 110 8.21 10.25 -17.74
CA TYR A 110 9.48 9.76 -17.20
C TYR A 110 10.27 10.86 -16.49
N LEU A 111 10.33 12.08 -17.05
CA LEU A 111 10.99 13.20 -16.40
C LEU A 111 10.32 13.58 -15.09
N VAL A 112 8.99 13.57 -14.99
CA VAL A 112 8.23 13.82 -13.75
C VAL A 112 8.57 12.80 -12.67
N GLU A 113 8.58 11.51 -13.00
CA GLU A 113 8.93 10.44 -12.05
C GLU A 113 10.38 10.53 -11.56
N ASN A 114 11.27 11.05 -12.42
CA ASN A 114 12.69 11.21 -12.16
C ASN A 114 13.08 12.63 -11.73
N ASN A 115 12.12 13.53 -11.54
CA ASN A 115 12.35 14.93 -11.18
C ASN A 115 12.65 15.06 -9.68
N ARG A 116 13.91 14.80 -9.30
CA ARG A 116 14.37 14.89 -7.92
C ARG A 116 15.36 16.03 -7.74
N GLU A 117 15.20 16.78 -6.66
CA GLU A 117 16.18 17.77 -6.21
C GLU A 117 17.56 17.10 -6.06
N GLY A 118 18.55 17.60 -6.81
CA GLY A 118 19.92 17.13 -6.75
C GLY A 118 20.28 15.95 -7.66
N ASN A 119 19.49 15.64 -8.70
CA ASN A 119 19.79 14.62 -9.74
C ASN A 119 21.05 14.94 -10.61
N ASP A 120 22.01 15.69 -10.07
CA ASP A 120 23.30 16.04 -10.67
C ASP A 120 24.27 14.84 -10.74
N GLY A 121 23.95 13.73 -10.06
CA GLY A 121 24.84 12.57 -9.95
C GLY A 121 25.89 12.70 -8.85
N SER A 122 25.79 13.71 -7.98
CA SER A 122 26.63 13.86 -6.78
C SER A 122 26.67 12.59 -5.93
N GLU A 123 27.88 12.20 -5.52
CA GLU A 123 28.17 11.00 -4.72
C GLU A 123 27.36 10.94 -3.41
N HIS A 124 26.98 12.09 -2.86
CA HIS A 124 26.15 12.17 -1.65
C HIS A 124 24.75 11.58 -1.86
N GLN A 125 24.16 11.78 -3.04
CA GLN A 125 22.83 11.30 -3.34
C GLN A 125 22.82 9.80 -3.65
N GLU A 126 23.86 9.29 -4.32
CA GLU A 126 24.08 7.86 -4.50
C GLU A 126 24.26 7.14 -3.16
N MET A 127 24.91 7.78 -2.18
CA MET A 127 24.99 7.28 -0.80
C MET A 127 23.61 7.17 -0.15
N LEU A 128 22.78 8.23 -0.22
CA LEU A 128 21.42 8.22 0.33
C LEU A 128 20.55 7.14 -0.32
N ARG A 129 20.64 6.97 -1.64
CA ARG A 129 19.93 5.92 -2.40
C ARG A 129 20.32 4.51 -1.95
N ARG A 130 21.62 4.26 -1.75
CA ARG A 130 22.11 2.98 -1.21
C ARG A 130 21.61 2.72 0.20
N MET A 131 21.50 3.76 1.03
CA MET A 131 20.95 3.61 2.38
C MET A 131 19.46 3.27 2.35
N GLU A 132 18.67 3.93 1.50
CA GLU A 132 17.23 3.67 1.41
C GLU A 132 16.93 2.29 0.84
N LEU A 133 17.65 1.86 -0.20
CA LEU A 133 17.54 0.50 -0.73
C LEU A 133 17.92 -0.56 0.30
N LYS A 134 18.94 -0.29 1.13
CA LYS A 134 19.30 -1.18 2.24
C LYS A 134 18.19 -1.27 3.28
N LYS A 135 17.64 -0.13 3.71
CA LYS A 135 16.53 -0.10 4.67
C LYS A 135 15.30 -0.87 4.16
N VAL A 136 14.89 -0.63 2.92
CA VAL A 136 13.74 -1.34 2.32
C VAL A 136 14.01 -2.84 2.21
N ALA A 137 15.24 -3.24 1.85
CA ALA A 137 15.61 -4.65 1.81
C ALA A 137 15.60 -5.28 3.23
N GLU A 138 16.12 -4.58 4.22
CA GLU A 138 16.09 -5.01 5.63
C GLU A 138 14.66 -5.14 6.15
N GLU A 139 13.79 -4.16 5.89
CA GLU A 139 12.37 -4.23 6.26
C GLU A 139 11.63 -5.37 5.56
N LYS A 140 11.92 -5.63 4.27
CA LYS A 140 11.34 -6.80 3.56
C LYS A 140 11.78 -8.12 4.19
N VAL A 141 13.06 -8.24 4.56
CA VAL A 141 13.57 -9.44 5.24
C VAL A 141 12.96 -9.59 6.63
N GLU A 142 12.77 -8.49 7.36
CA GLU A 142 12.10 -8.49 8.67
C GLU A 142 10.63 -8.92 8.55
N ALA A 143 9.91 -8.37 7.56
CA ALA A 143 8.52 -8.72 7.28
C ALA A 143 8.37 -10.20 6.88
N GLU A 144 9.25 -10.71 6.02
CA GLU A 144 9.24 -12.12 5.62
C GLU A 144 9.53 -13.05 6.81
N LYS A 145 10.45 -12.67 7.72
CA LYS A 145 10.70 -13.41 8.96
C LYS A 145 9.49 -13.41 9.89
N LEU A 146 8.81 -12.28 10.01
CA LEU A 146 7.61 -12.15 10.85
C LEU A 146 6.46 -13.02 10.30
N GLU A 147 6.27 -13.01 8.98
CA GLU A 147 5.28 -13.85 8.30
C GLU A 147 5.59 -15.34 8.46
N GLN A 148 6.86 -15.75 8.27
CA GLN A 148 7.29 -17.14 8.53
C GLN A 148 7.13 -17.55 10.01
N ALA A 149 7.32 -16.62 10.95
CA ALA A 149 7.07 -16.88 12.37
C ALA A 149 5.58 -17.05 12.66
N ASN A 150 4.71 -16.28 12.00
CA ASN A 150 3.26 -16.37 12.16
C ASN A 150 2.71 -17.69 11.57
N VAL A 151 3.17 -18.10 10.38
CA VAL A 151 2.80 -19.38 9.74
C VAL A 151 3.25 -20.59 10.58
N LYS A 152 4.41 -20.51 11.25
CA LYS A 152 4.87 -21.56 12.18
C LYS A 152 4.08 -21.59 13.49
N GLY A 153 3.41 -20.50 13.87
CA GLY A 153 2.55 -20.41 15.05
C GLY A 153 1.20 -21.12 14.90
N GLU A 154 0.69 -21.25 13.67
CA GLU A 154 -0.59 -21.90 13.38
C GLU A 154 -0.55 -23.44 13.48
N GLY A 155 0.64 -24.04 13.44
CA GLY A 155 0.84 -25.48 13.60
C GLY A 155 0.63 -26.03 15.02
N ASN A 156 0.32 -25.17 16.01
CA ASN A 156 0.05 -25.56 17.40
C ASN A 156 -1.38 -25.27 17.85
N GLN A 157 -2.33 -25.12 16.90
CA GLN A 157 -3.74 -25.34 17.24
C GLN A 157 -3.89 -26.82 17.58
N ARG A 158 -3.68 -27.16 18.85
CA ARG A 158 -4.01 -28.47 19.42
C ARG A 158 -5.42 -28.79 18.94
N GLU A 159 -5.54 -29.79 18.08
CA GLU A 159 -6.82 -30.29 17.62
C GLU A 159 -7.62 -30.65 18.87
N PHE A 160 -8.55 -29.77 19.24
CA PHE A 160 -9.42 -30.03 20.36
C PHE A 160 -10.44 -31.05 19.88
N HIS A 161 -10.07 -32.32 19.93
CA HIS A 161 -10.97 -33.46 19.88
C HIS A 161 -11.90 -33.41 21.11
N GLY A 162 -12.91 -32.55 21.03
CA GLY A 162 -14.09 -32.63 21.88
C GLY A 162 -14.88 -33.87 21.50
N THR A 163 -15.39 -34.60 22.50
CA THR A 163 -16.36 -35.67 22.26
C THR A 163 -17.62 -35.02 21.67
N PRO A 164 -18.08 -35.39 20.46
CA PRO A 164 -19.24 -34.76 19.84
C PRO A 164 -20.45 -34.96 20.73
N VAL A 165 -21.17 -33.88 21.00
CA VAL A 165 -22.38 -33.89 21.83
C VAL A 165 -23.50 -34.61 21.07
N THR A 166 -23.56 -35.93 21.21
CA THR A 166 -24.71 -36.74 20.77
C THR A 166 -25.80 -36.70 21.82
N VAL A 167 -27.05 -37.00 21.43
CA VAL A 167 -28.22 -37.00 22.34
C VAL A 167 -27.97 -37.87 23.58
N GLU A 168 -27.23 -38.97 23.42
CA GLU A 168 -26.85 -39.87 24.51
C GLU A 168 -25.81 -39.26 25.46
N THR A 169 -24.79 -38.57 24.94
CA THR A 169 -23.80 -37.87 25.78
C THR A 169 -24.43 -36.71 26.56
N PHE A 170 -25.36 -35.98 25.93
CA PHE A 170 -26.12 -34.93 26.60
C PHE A 170 -27.04 -35.52 27.68
N ALA A 171 -27.71 -36.66 27.42
CA ALA A 171 -28.54 -37.33 28.42
C ALA A 171 -27.72 -37.80 29.64
N ALA A 172 -26.53 -38.37 29.40
CA ALA A 172 -25.63 -38.79 30.47
C ALA A 172 -25.10 -37.60 31.29
N TRP A 173 -24.77 -36.48 30.63
CA TRP A 173 -24.37 -35.25 31.30
C TRP A 173 -25.53 -34.64 32.10
N LYS A 174 -26.71 -34.54 31.48
CA LYS A 174 -27.92 -33.99 32.10
C LYS A 174 -28.35 -34.81 33.32
N ALA A 175 -28.29 -36.13 33.26
CA ALA A 175 -28.58 -36.99 34.41
C ALA A 175 -27.63 -36.71 35.59
N LYS A 176 -26.32 -36.58 35.34
CA LYS A 176 -25.35 -36.20 36.38
C LYS A 176 -25.65 -34.81 36.96
N PHE A 177 -25.95 -33.84 36.09
CA PHE A 177 -26.28 -32.48 36.51
C PHE A 177 -27.56 -32.40 37.34
N ASP A 178 -28.64 -33.08 36.93
CA ASP A 178 -29.89 -33.14 37.70
C ASP A 178 -29.67 -33.80 39.08
N THR A 179 -28.77 -34.78 39.16
CA THR A 179 -28.39 -35.43 40.43
C THR A 179 -27.56 -34.49 41.33
N GLU A 180 -26.64 -33.71 40.77
CA GLU A 180 -25.90 -32.68 41.52
C GLU A 180 -26.82 -31.54 42.00
N VAL A 181 -27.73 -31.07 41.15
CA VAL A 181 -28.67 -29.99 41.53
C VAL A 181 -29.64 -30.44 42.63
N THR A 182 -30.12 -31.68 42.57
CA THR A 182 -31.01 -32.24 43.61
C THR A 182 -30.26 -32.43 44.92
N SER A 183 -29.04 -32.96 44.91
CA SER A 183 -28.22 -33.09 46.12
C SER A 183 -27.81 -31.73 46.73
N ILE A 184 -27.58 -30.69 45.91
CA ILE A 184 -27.38 -29.31 46.38
C ILE A 184 -28.65 -28.77 47.06
N LYS A 185 -29.83 -29.04 46.51
CA LYS A 185 -31.11 -28.64 47.14
C LYS A 185 -31.34 -29.37 48.47
N GLU A 186 -31.08 -30.68 48.53
CA GLU A 186 -31.23 -31.46 49.76
C GLU A 186 -30.22 -31.06 50.85
N THR A 187 -28.98 -30.75 50.49
CA THR A 187 -27.97 -30.25 51.45
C THR A 187 -28.29 -28.83 51.93
N SER A 188 -28.87 -27.99 51.08
CA SER A 188 -29.36 -26.65 51.46
C SER A 188 -30.54 -26.74 52.44
N LEU A 189 -31.51 -27.61 52.17
CA LEU A 189 -32.66 -27.85 53.06
C LEU A 189 -32.23 -28.46 54.41
N LYS A 190 -31.25 -29.36 54.44
CA LYS A 190 -30.69 -29.91 55.69
C LYS A 190 -29.89 -28.87 56.49
N LYS A 191 -29.16 -27.96 55.82
CA LYS A 191 -28.50 -26.82 56.48
C LYS A 191 -29.51 -25.83 57.05
N GLU A 192 -30.61 -25.59 56.35
CA GLU A 192 -31.67 -24.68 56.81
C GLU A 192 -32.46 -25.27 57.99
N ALA A 193 -32.65 -26.61 58.03
CA ALA A 193 -33.32 -27.30 59.14
C ALA A 193 -32.45 -27.46 60.41
N THR A 194 -31.12 -27.32 60.31
CA THR A 194 -30.19 -27.47 61.46
C THR A 194 -29.53 -26.17 61.90
N ALA A 195 -29.77 -25.06 61.19
CA ALA A 195 -29.27 -23.76 61.55
C ALA A 195 -30.04 -23.18 62.75
N LYS A 196 -29.33 -22.96 63.87
CA LYS A 196 -29.85 -22.24 65.04
C LYS A 196 -30.27 -20.83 64.62
N LEU A 197 -31.49 -20.42 65.02
CA LEU A 197 -32.07 -19.12 64.69
C LEU A 197 -31.14 -17.97 65.06
N THR A 198 -30.97 -17.03 64.13
CA THR A 198 -30.07 -15.88 64.32
C THR A 198 -30.67 -14.89 65.33
N GLY A 199 -29.82 -14.16 66.07
CA GLY A 199 -30.25 -13.23 67.13
C GLY A 199 -31.27 -12.18 66.68
N ARG A 200 -31.20 -11.75 65.41
CA ARG A 200 -32.17 -10.82 64.81
C ARG A 200 -33.56 -11.45 64.64
N GLN A 201 -33.63 -12.75 64.36
CA GLN A 201 -34.90 -13.49 64.25
C GLN A 201 -35.51 -13.80 65.62
N LEU A 202 -34.69 -13.98 66.66
CA LEU A 202 -35.14 -14.09 68.05
C LEU A 202 -35.79 -12.78 68.53
N TRP A 203 -35.21 -11.63 68.15
CA TRP A 203 -35.73 -10.31 68.48
C TRP A 203 -37.06 -10.02 67.78
N SER A 204 -37.17 -10.29 66.46
CA SER A 204 -38.42 -10.07 65.71
C SER A 204 -39.59 -10.97 66.14
N LYS A 205 -39.33 -12.14 66.74
CA LYS A 205 -40.37 -13.02 67.30
C LYS A 205 -40.76 -12.66 68.75
N GLY A 206 -40.15 -11.62 69.34
CA GLY A 206 -40.50 -11.15 70.69
C GLY A 206 -40.10 -12.10 71.81
N LEU A 207 -39.09 -12.96 71.58
CA LEU A 207 -38.64 -13.97 72.56
C LEU A 207 -37.49 -13.47 73.47
N VAL A 208 -37.08 -12.21 73.35
CA VAL A 208 -36.08 -11.56 74.20
C VAL A 208 -36.75 -10.38 74.89
N THR A 209 -36.90 -10.44 76.21
CA THR A 209 -37.27 -9.33 77.09
C THR A 209 -36.02 -8.87 77.84
N GLU A 210 -35.76 -7.56 77.80
CA GLU A 210 -34.66 -6.88 78.50
C GLU A 210 -34.81 -7.04 80.03
N ASP A 211 -34.13 -8.04 80.63
CA ASP A 211 -33.63 -8.01 82.01
C ASP A 211 -32.88 -9.32 82.30
N GLU A 212 -31.54 -9.30 82.13
CA GLU A 212 -30.52 -10.13 82.82
C GLU A 212 -29.25 -10.24 81.96
N ALA A 213 -28.28 -9.35 82.23
CA ALA A 213 -26.85 -9.63 82.14
C ALA A 213 -26.10 -8.46 82.78
N VAL A 214 -26.24 -8.37 84.10
CA VAL A 214 -25.37 -7.58 84.98
C VAL A 214 -24.05 -8.35 85.15
N GLU A 215 -22.96 -7.61 84.98
CA GLU A 215 -21.59 -7.76 85.52
C GLU A 215 -20.98 -9.16 85.75
N GLU A 216 -19.75 -9.33 85.25
CA GLU A 216 -18.57 -9.44 86.15
C GLU A 216 -17.27 -9.40 85.33
N GLU A 217 -16.50 -8.31 85.50
CA GLU A 217 -15.03 -8.32 85.42
C GLU A 217 -14.51 -8.85 86.76
N ASP A 218 -13.58 -9.82 86.77
CA ASP A 218 -12.30 -9.71 87.51
C ASP A 218 -11.37 -10.92 87.25
N VAL A 219 -10.07 -10.59 87.15
CA VAL A 219 -8.81 -11.40 87.19
C VAL A 219 -8.54 -12.46 86.11
#